data_AF-A0A6P0NLQ7-F1
#
_entry.id   AF-A0A6P0NLQ7-F1
#
_cell.length_a   1.000
_cell.length_b   1.000
_cell.length_c   1.000
_cell.angle_alpha   90.00
_cell.angle_beta   90.00
_cell.angle_gamma   90.00
#
_symmetry.space_group_name_H-M   'P 1'
#
loop_
_entity.id
_entity.type
_entity.pdbx_description
1 polymer ?
#
loop_
_entity_poly.entity_id
_entity_poly.type
_entity_poly.pdbx_seq_one_letter_code
_entity_poly.pdbx_strand_id
1 'polypeptide(L)'
;MSKYLILLLIFLLSACTFETSKISSETEASDNNSTSRVTQNSNSQLVKNLVENYLTKTPVDTATTLTIPQAKQIQKQFISEISKNLGQIVGYKAGLTNPNAQQRFNVSQPLRGALLEKMLLESGAIIPAKFGSRPIGEGDLIVRVGSAEINNAKTPRETLKYLDAVIPFLELADLVYSQDLKLDAPALLAINVGARAGILGNPIPLADTDEWESRLKNLNLEILDETGKVLVSGNSSSLLGNPLNVVLWIKNSLQAEGKQLKKGDLLSLGSITNFFTVKSNTTIRAQYIGLTPNETVEIFVKFE
;
A
#
# COMPACT_ATOMS: atom_id res chain seq x y z
N MET A 1 -49.58 -38.92 -2.73
CA MET A 1 -50.70 -37.96 -2.90
C MET A 1 -50.11 -36.57 -3.06
N SER A 2 -50.56 -35.76 -4.04
CA SER A 2 -50.07 -34.37 -4.32
C SER A 2 -48.56 -34.26 -4.69
N LYS A 3 -48.10 -33.36 -5.58
CA LYS A 3 -48.74 -32.32 -6.42
C LYS A 3 -47.98 -32.16 -7.76
N TYR A 4 -48.75 -31.81 -8.79
CA TYR A 4 -48.49 -30.94 -9.96
C TYR A 4 -47.32 -29.93 -9.81
N LEU A 5 -46.70 -29.38 -10.87
CA LEU A 5 -47.23 -29.00 -12.19
C LEU A 5 -46.09 -28.82 -13.23
N ILE A 6 -46.29 -29.24 -14.49
CA ILE A 6 -45.47 -28.83 -15.65
C ILE A 6 -46.43 -28.29 -16.71
N LEU A 7 -46.15 -27.12 -17.28
CA LEU A 7 -47.00 -26.48 -18.29
C LEU A 7 -46.35 -26.50 -19.69
N LEU A 8 -47.21 -26.47 -20.71
CA LEU A 8 -46.98 -26.95 -22.05
C LEU A 8 -46.42 -25.89 -23.03
N LEU A 9 -45.86 -26.38 -24.13
CA LEU A 9 -45.28 -25.66 -25.27
C LEU A 9 -46.34 -25.16 -26.29
N ILE A 10 -45.85 -24.69 -27.47
CA ILE A 10 -46.56 -24.37 -28.75
C ILE A 10 -47.49 -23.12 -28.69
N PHE A 11 -47.60 -22.19 -29.65
CA PHE A 11 -47.16 -21.97 -31.06
C PHE A 11 -46.56 -20.53 -31.19
N LEU A 12 -46.11 -19.96 -32.33
CA LEU A 12 -46.03 -20.31 -33.78
C LEU A 12 -44.83 -19.55 -34.43
N LEU A 13 -44.52 -19.80 -35.70
CA LEU A 13 -43.72 -18.92 -36.57
C LEU A 13 -44.63 -18.26 -37.62
N SER A 14 -44.39 -17.00 -37.97
CA SER A 14 -44.69 -16.50 -39.32
C SER A 14 -43.86 -15.24 -39.64
N ALA A 15 -43.40 -15.13 -40.89
CA ALA A 15 -42.60 -14.01 -41.36
C ALA A 15 -43.34 -13.26 -42.48
N CYS A 16 -43.18 -11.94 -42.55
CA CYS A 16 -43.43 -11.17 -43.76
C CYS A 16 -42.59 -9.89 -43.78
N THR A 17 -42.28 -9.41 -44.98
CA THR A 17 -41.35 -8.31 -45.31
C THR A 17 -42.09 -7.09 -45.88
N PHE A 18 -41.36 -6.06 -46.36
CA PHE A 18 -41.83 -4.86 -47.09
C PHE A 18 -42.51 -3.76 -46.22
N GLU A 19 -42.36 -2.43 -46.43
CA GLU A 19 -41.59 -1.61 -47.40
C GLU A 19 -41.47 -0.11 -46.95
N THR A 20 -40.63 0.67 -47.67
CA THR A 20 -40.50 2.16 -47.79
C THR A 20 -39.60 2.88 -46.75
N SER A 21 -38.56 3.68 -47.09
CA SER A 21 -38.39 4.88 -47.95
C SER A 21 -39.09 6.13 -47.39
N LYS A 22 -38.57 7.38 -47.35
CA LYS A 22 -37.25 8.00 -47.69
C LYS A 22 -37.33 9.48 -47.22
N ILE A 23 -36.20 10.19 -46.95
CA ILE A 23 -36.07 11.69 -46.93
C ILE A 23 -36.79 12.38 -45.71
N SER A 24 -36.36 13.48 -45.07
CA SER A 24 -35.28 14.48 -45.25
C SER A 24 -34.79 15.08 -43.91
N SER A 25 -33.53 15.56 -43.90
CA SER A 25 -32.94 16.68 -43.13
C SER A 25 -33.58 17.18 -41.82
N GLU A 26 -32.77 17.23 -40.76
CA GLU A 26 -32.71 18.40 -39.86
C GLU A 26 -31.30 18.58 -39.28
N THR A 27 -31.03 19.79 -38.78
CA THR A 27 -29.68 20.37 -38.55
C THR A 27 -29.06 20.08 -37.18
N GLU A 28 -27.72 20.15 -37.16
CA GLU A 28 -26.84 20.58 -36.04
C GLU A 28 -27.21 20.24 -34.58
N ALA A 29 -26.38 19.40 -33.96
CA ALA A 29 -25.97 19.58 -32.57
C ALA A 29 -24.50 19.14 -32.40
N SER A 30 -23.61 20.08 -32.06
CA SER A 30 -22.23 19.76 -31.70
C SER A 30 -22.17 19.40 -30.22
N ASP A 31 -21.95 18.12 -29.91
CA ASP A 31 -22.00 17.66 -28.53
C ASP A 31 -20.66 17.86 -27.79
N ASN A 32 -20.75 18.24 -26.51
CA ASN A 32 -19.71 19.01 -25.84
C ASN A 32 -18.58 18.17 -25.21
N ASN A 33 -17.35 18.37 -25.69
CA ASN A 33 -16.12 17.81 -25.09
C ASN A 33 -15.59 18.66 -23.89
N SER A 34 -16.47 19.09 -22.98
CA SER A 34 -16.11 20.00 -21.87
C SER A 34 -15.77 19.28 -20.56
N THR A 35 -16.48 18.20 -20.22
CA THR A 35 -16.34 17.46 -18.95
C THR A 35 -14.98 16.76 -18.79
N SER A 36 -14.35 16.39 -19.91
CA SER A 36 -13.03 15.74 -19.96
C SER A 36 -11.89 16.70 -19.61
N ARG A 37 -11.94 17.96 -20.05
CA ARG A 37 -10.89 18.96 -19.82
C ARG A 37 -10.90 19.49 -18.38
N VAL A 38 -12.08 19.72 -17.80
CA VAL A 38 -12.21 20.24 -16.44
C VAL A 38 -11.64 19.26 -15.40
N THR A 39 -11.92 17.96 -15.56
CA THR A 39 -11.46 16.91 -14.63
C THR A 39 -9.96 16.58 -14.75
N GLN A 40 -9.36 16.71 -15.94
CA GLN A 40 -7.91 16.53 -16.10
C GLN A 40 -7.11 17.70 -15.50
N ASN A 41 -7.59 18.94 -15.68
CA ASN A 41 -6.93 20.12 -15.11
C ASN A 41 -6.96 20.13 -13.57
N SER A 42 -8.09 19.75 -12.95
CA SER A 42 -8.18 19.67 -11.49
C SER A 42 -7.24 18.60 -10.90
N ASN A 43 -7.15 17.43 -11.53
CA ASN A 43 -6.25 16.36 -11.09
C ASN A 43 -4.77 16.79 -11.21
N SER A 44 -4.39 17.48 -12.30
CA SER A 44 -3.02 17.99 -12.48
C SER A 44 -2.65 19.01 -11.41
N GLN A 45 -3.56 19.94 -11.06
CA GLN A 45 -3.29 20.91 -9.99
C GLN A 45 -3.20 20.23 -8.62
N LEU A 46 -4.08 19.27 -8.33
CA LEU A 46 -3.99 18.49 -7.10
C LEU A 46 -2.65 17.76 -6.97
N VAL A 47 -2.18 17.07 -8.03
CA VAL A 47 -0.87 16.41 -8.01
C VAL A 47 0.26 17.40 -7.71
N LYS A 48 0.27 18.57 -8.34
CA LYS A 48 1.28 19.62 -8.06
C LYS A 48 1.28 20.02 -6.60
N ASN A 49 0.11 20.33 -6.03
CA ASN A 49 -0.03 20.68 -4.62
C ASN A 49 0.47 19.55 -3.72
N LEU A 50 0.02 18.30 -3.92
CA LEU A 50 0.48 17.14 -3.13
C LEU A 50 1.99 16.98 -3.17
N VAL A 51 2.62 17.11 -4.35
CA VAL A 51 4.09 17.01 -4.52
C VAL A 51 4.79 18.16 -3.80
N GLU A 52 4.34 19.40 -3.95
CA GLU A 52 4.91 20.57 -3.31
C GLU A 52 4.81 20.49 -1.78
N ASN A 53 3.62 20.18 -1.25
CA ASN A 53 3.38 20.02 0.18
C ASN A 53 4.24 18.89 0.77
N TYR A 54 4.31 17.75 0.08
CA TYR A 54 5.17 16.63 0.47
C TYR A 54 6.65 17.04 0.51
N LEU A 55 7.19 17.61 -0.56
CA LEU A 55 8.61 17.99 -0.63
C LEU A 55 8.97 19.09 0.39
N THR A 56 8.09 20.07 0.60
CA THR A 56 8.29 21.18 1.55
C THR A 56 7.95 20.81 3.01
N LYS A 57 7.38 19.62 3.26
CA LYS A 57 6.93 19.17 4.59
C LYS A 57 5.87 20.09 5.22
N THR A 58 4.98 20.61 4.37
CA THR A 58 3.83 21.44 4.77
C THR A 58 2.53 20.63 4.64
N PRO A 59 1.52 20.85 5.48
CA PRO A 59 0.28 20.09 5.41
C PRO A 59 -0.54 20.47 4.17
N VAL A 60 -1.29 19.50 3.63
CA VAL A 60 -2.37 19.77 2.67
C VAL A 60 -3.62 20.11 3.46
N ASP A 61 -4.06 21.36 3.38
CA ASP A 61 -5.21 21.89 4.13
C ASP A 61 -6.53 21.84 3.34
N THR A 62 -6.49 21.43 2.07
CA THR A 62 -7.68 21.30 1.22
C THR A 62 -8.22 19.86 1.22
N ALA A 63 -9.47 19.69 1.63
CA ALA A 63 -10.17 18.41 1.52
C ALA A 63 -10.38 18.00 0.05
N THR A 64 -10.16 16.72 -0.27
CA THR A 64 -10.36 16.18 -1.63
C THR A 64 -11.21 14.92 -1.60
N THR A 65 -12.40 14.99 -2.19
CA THR A 65 -13.24 13.81 -2.42
C THR A 65 -12.77 13.09 -3.68
N LEU A 66 -12.16 11.91 -3.52
CA LEU A 66 -11.63 11.11 -4.63
C LEU A 66 -12.31 9.74 -4.69
N THR A 67 -12.50 9.22 -5.90
CA THR A 67 -12.76 7.78 -6.10
C THR A 67 -11.44 7.01 -6.15
N ILE A 68 -11.46 5.70 -5.86
CA ILE A 68 -10.26 4.84 -5.96
C ILE A 68 -9.58 4.91 -7.36
N PRO A 69 -10.31 4.89 -8.50
CA PRO A 69 -9.70 5.08 -9.82
C PRO A 69 -8.97 6.43 -9.99
N GLN A 70 -9.56 7.54 -9.51
CA GLN A 70 -8.89 8.85 -9.53
C GLN A 70 -7.65 8.85 -8.64
N ALA A 71 -7.76 8.30 -7.42
CA ALA A 71 -6.64 8.19 -6.48
C ALA A 71 -5.48 7.37 -7.07
N LYS A 72 -5.74 6.28 -7.80
CA LYS A 72 -4.69 5.51 -8.52
C LYS A 72 -4.00 6.34 -9.62
N GLN A 73 -4.74 7.15 -10.36
CA GLN A 73 -4.17 8.03 -11.40
C GLN A 73 -3.30 9.13 -10.76
N ILE A 74 -3.79 9.76 -9.69
CA ILE A 74 -3.07 10.77 -8.91
C ILE A 74 -1.81 10.16 -8.29
N GLN A 75 -1.91 9.00 -7.64
CA GLN A 75 -0.79 8.27 -7.06
C GLN A 75 0.31 7.99 -8.10
N LYS A 76 -0.05 7.53 -9.30
CA LYS A 76 0.91 7.28 -10.39
C LYS A 76 1.68 8.55 -10.77
N GLN A 77 1.00 9.68 -10.88
CA GLN A 77 1.63 10.97 -11.21
C GLN A 77 2.48 11.49 -10.04
N PHE A 78 1.95 11.44 -8.81
CA PHE A 78 2.64 11.80 -7.58
C PHE A 78 3.97 11.03 -7.41
N ILE A 79 3.96 9.70 -7.53
CA ILE A 79 5.17 8.86 -7.52
C ILE A 79 6.14 9.26 -8.65
N SER A 80 5.63 9.53 -9.85
CA SER A 80 6.45 9.94 -11.01
C SER A 80 7.11 11.30 -10.83
N GLU A 81 6.56 12.18 -10.00
CA GLU A 81 7.15 13.49 -9.69
C GLU A 81 8.13 13.40 -8.52
N ILE A 82 7.77 12.77 -7.39
CA ILE A 82 8.69 12.67 -6.23
C ILE A 82 9.91 11.78 -6.52
N SER A 83 9.81 10.80 -7.42
CA SER A 83 10.94 9.92 -7.81
C SER A 83 12.08 10.66 -8.51
N LYS A 84 11.82 11.83 -9.11
CA LYS A 84 12.88 12.72 -9.64
C LYS A 84 13.88 13.13 -8.54
N ASN A 85 13.39 13.27 -7.30
CA ASN A 85 14.21 13.62 -6.14
C ASN A 85 14.63 12.36 -5.35
N LEU A 86 13.70 11.41 -5.17
CA LEU A 86 13.85 10.26 -4.27
C LEU A 86 14.40 8.98 -4.93
N GLY A 87 14.72 9.01 -6.22
CA GLY A 87 15.25 7.85 -6.94
C GLY A 87 14.18 6.87 -7.42
N GLN A 88 14.64 5.73 -7.94
CA GLN A 88 13.78 4.73 -8.58
C GLN A 88 12.92 3.94 -7.58
N ILE A 89 11.88 3.28 -8.10
CA ILE A 89 11.10 2.30 -7.32
C ILE A 89 11.98 1.08 -7.04
N VAL A 90 12.17 0.77 -5.76
CA VAL A 90 12.93 -0.40 -5.26
C VAL A 90 12.03 -1.45 -4.60
N GLY A 91 10.73 -1.17 -4.51
CA GLY A 91 9.80 -2.04 -3.80
C GLY A 91 8.39 -1.46 -3.66
N TYR A 92 7.59 -2.14 -2.85
CA TYR A 92 6.20 -1.81 -2.59
C TYR A 92 5.86 -1.98 -1.11
N LYS A 93 4.95 -1.15 -0.60
CA LYS A 93 4.45 -1.22 0.77
C LYS A 93 2.95 -1.48 0.80
N ALA A 94 2.47 -2.26 1.77
CA ALA A 94 1.05 -2.54 1.96
C ALA A 94 0.53 -1.85 3.23
N GLY A 95 -0.34 -0.87 3.06
CA GLY A 95 -1.08 -0.24 4.17
C GLY A 95 -2.46 -0.86 4.34
N LEU A 96 -3.04 -0.73 5.54
CA LEU A 96 -4.35 -1.32 5.90
C LEU A 96 -4.37 -2.86 5.80
N THR A 97 -3.31 -3.51 6.28
CA THR A 97 -3.14 -4.98 6.28
C THR A 97 -3.76 -5.69 7.49
N ASN A 98 -4.44 -4.97 8.39
CA ASN A 98 -5.29 -5.57 9.43
C ASN A 98 -6.78 -5.21 9.26
N PRO A 99 -7.73 -6.07 9.67
CA PRO A 99 -9.17 -5.85 9.45
C PRO A 99 -9.73 -4.58 10.13
N ASN A 100 -9.21 -4.21 11.29
CA ASN A 100 -9.68 -3.02 12.03
C ASN A 100 -9.33 -1.72 11.27
N ALA A 101 -8.14 -1.67 10.66
CA ALA A 101 -7.73 -0.57 9.79
C ALA A 101 -8.59 -0.52 8.51
N GLN A 102 -8.87 -1.68 7.90
CA GLN A 102 -9.75 -1.77 6.73
C GLN A 102 -11.17 -1.24 7.04
N GLN A 103 -11.75 -1.66 8.18
CA GLN A 103 -13.05 -1.16 8.65
C GLN A 103 -13.02 0.36 8.91
N ARG A 104 -11.98 0.87 9.60
CA ARG A 104 -11.83 2.30 9.89
C ARG A 104 -11.77 3.17 8.62
N PHE A 105 -11.13 2.66 7.57
CA PHE A 105 -10.99 3.32 6.28
C PHE A 105 -12.09 2.94 5.26
N ASN A 106 -13.08 2.15 5.67
CA ASN A 106 -14.20 1.66 4.85
C ASN A 106 -13.76 0.99 3.53
N VAL A 107 -12.79 0.07 3.63
CA VAL A 107 -12.30 -0.78 2.53
C VAL A 107 -12.37 -2.25 2.92
N SER A 108 -12.35 -3.15 1.93
CA SER A 108 -12.34 -4.60 2.12
C SER A 108 -11.00 -5.26 1.74
N GLN A 109 -9.99 -4.46 1.42
CA GLN A 109 -8.66 -4.86 0.95
C GLN A 109 -7.61 -3.83 1.39
N PRO A 110 -6.33 -4.21 1.51
CA PRO A 110 -5.21 -3.28 1.71
C PRO A 110 -5.05 -2.25 0.58
N LEU A 111 -4.20 -1.24 0.80
CA LEU A 111 -3.75 -0.26 -0.20
C LEU A 111 -2.24 -0.44 -0.46
N ARG A 112 -1.80 -0.26 -1.71
CA ARG A 112 -0.39 -0.46 -2.10
C ARG A 112 0.29 0.87 -2.42
N GLY A 113 1.38 1.17 -1.73
CA GLY A 113 2.35 2.21 -2.09
C GLY A 113 3.58 1.65 -2.81
N ALA A 114 4.44 2.54 -3.31
CA ALA A 114 5.77 2.22 -3.82
C ALA A 114 6.84 2.74 -2.86
N LEU A 115 7.89 1.95 -2.65
CA LEU A 115 9.11 2.36 -1.95
C LEU A 115 10.10 2.91 -2.98
N LEU A 116 10.65 4.09 -2.71
CA LEU A 116 11.68 4.73 -3.53
C LEU A 116 13.04 4.62 -2.84
N GLU A 117 14.10 4.49 -3.64
CA GLU A 117 15.48 4.27 -3.20
C GLU A 117 15.90 5.12 -2.00
N LYS A 118 15.74 6.45 -2.06
CA LYS A 118 16.15 7.39 -1.00
C LYS A 118 15.15 7.54 0.15
N MET A 119 14.07 6.76 0.18
CA MET A 119 13.23 6.63 1.37
C MET A 119 13.88 5.72 2.42
N LEU A 120 14.71 4.77 1.98
CA LEU A 120 15.26 3.72 2.82
C LEU A 120 16.63 4.12 3.34
N LEU A 121 16.79 4.09 4.65
CA LEU A 121 18.01 4.40 5.38
C LEU A 121 18.42 3.18 6.21
N GLU A 122 19.69 3.03 6.53
CA GLU A 122 20.17 1.94 7.38
C GLU A 122 19.96 2.24 8.87
N SER A 123 19.86 1.19 9.69
CA SER A 123 19.81 1.28 11.15
C SER A 123 20.97 2.11 11.71
N GLY A 124 20.68 2.99 12.66
CA GLY A 124 21.60 3.99 13.18
C GLY A 124 21.57 5.33 12.44
N ALA A 125 20.70 5.49 11.44
CA ALA A 125 20.46 6.78 10.79
C ALA A 125 20.02 7.87 11.80
N ILE A 126 20.39 9.10 11.48
CA ILE A 126 19.96 10.32 12.16
C ILE A 126 19.06 11.09 11.19
N ILE A 127 17.84 11.42 11.60
CA ILE A 127 16.82 12.05 10.76
C ILE A 127 16.10 13.17 11.53
N PRO A 128 15.71 14.29 10.90
CA PRO A 128 14.92 15.30 11.58
C PRO A 128 13.57 14.70 12.06
N ALA A 129 13.16 14.98 13.29
CA ALA A 129 11.86 14.57 13.82
C ALA A 129 10.70 15.07 12.95
N LYS A 130 10.87 16.27 12.36
CA LYS A 130 10.01 16.80 11.28
C LYS A 130 10.50 16.32 9.91
N PHE A 131 10.46 15.00 9.68
CA PHE A 131 10.78 14.42 8.37
C PHE A 131 9.62 14.54 7.37
N GLY A 132 8.37 14.63 7.85
CA GLY A 132 7.15 14.86 7.08
C GLY A 132 6.34 16.06 7.57
N SER A 133 5.17 16.32 6.97
CA SER A 133 4.24 17.36 7.48
C SER A 133 3.39 16.86 8.64
N ARG A 134 2.96 15.59 8.58
CA ARG A 134 2.25 14.86 9.64
C ARG A 134 2.91 13.49 9.84
N PRO A 135 4.15 13.45 10.37
CA PRO A 135 4.92 12.23 10.54
C PRO A 135 4.32 11.32 11.60
N ILE A 136 4.36 10.01 11.34
CA ILE A 136 4.08 8.92 12.27
C ILE A 136 5.14 7.82 12.09
N GLY A 137 5.39 7.04 13.13
CA GLY A 137 6.23 5.84 13.02
C GLY A 137 5.41 4.57 13.26
N GLU A 138 5.78 3.50 12.58
CA GLU A 138 5.14 2.19 12.71
C GLU A 138 6.18 1.05 12.63
N GLY A 139 6.01 0.02 13.47
CA GLY A 139 6.82 -1.19 13.38
C GLY A 139 6.31 -2.08 12.26
N ASP A 140 7.16 -2.40 11.28
CA ASP A 140 6.86 -3.18 10.09
C ASP A 140 7.94 -4.29 9.91
N LEU A 141 7.86 -5.04 8.82
CA LEU A 141 8.80 -6.06 8.40
C LEU A 141 8.86 -6.05 6.87
N ILE A 142 10.07 -6.04 6.31
CA ILE A 142 10.26 -6.22 4.86
C ILE A 142 10.62 -7.67 4.57
N VAL A 143 10.14 -8.19 3.44
CA VAL A 143 10.76 -9.35 2.77
C VAL A 143 11.23 -8.97 1.38
N ARG A 144 12.30 -9.62 0.90
CA ARG A 144 12.90 -9.35 -0.41
C ARG A 144 12.67 -10.51 -1.36
N VAL A 145 12.34 -10.16 -2.61
CA VAL A 145 12.11 -11.13 -3.69
C VAL A 145 13.44 -11.71 -4.17
N GLY A 146 13.64 -13.00 -3.95
CA GLY A 146 14.81 -13.76 -4.41
C GLY A 146 14.73 -14.22 -5.87
N SER A 147 13.51 -14.43 -6.39
CA SER A 147 13.27 -14.88 -7.77
C SER A 147 12.01 -14.27 -8.39
N ALA A 148 12.08 -13.92 -9.68
CA ALA A 148 10.93 -13.46 -10.46
C ALA A 148 9.85 -14.55 -10.63
N GLU A 149 10.15 -15.82 -10.34
CA GLU A 149 9.16 -16.91 -10.30
C GLU A 149 8.08 -16.70 -9.22
N ILE A 150 8.27 -15.78 -8.27
CA ILE A 150 7.23 -15.38 -7.30
C ILE A 150 5.91 -14.99 -7.98
N ASN A 151 5.95 -14.46 -9.20
CA ASN A 151 4.76 -14.08 -9.95
C ASN A 151 3.83 -15.26 -10.28
N ASN A 152 4.40 -16.48 -10.33
CA ASN A 152 3.67 -17.74 -10.57
C ASN A 152 3.01 -18.31 -9.30
N ALA A 153 3.35 -17.81 -8.11
CA ALA A 153 2.78 -18.28 -6.85
C ALA A 153 1.26 -18.00 -6.80
N LYS A 154 0.52 -19.03 -6.37
CA LYS A 154 -0.94 -19.06 -6.22
C LYS A 154 -1.37 -19.02 -4.76
N THR A 155 -0.54 -19.55 -3.86
CA THR A 155 -0.80 -19.60 -2.41
C THR A 155 0.21 -18.76 -1.63
N PRO A 156 -0.12 -18.35 -0.38
CA PRO A 156 0.80 -17.61 0.49
C PRO A 156 2.09 -18.41 0.74
N ARG A 157 1.95 -19.70 1.06
CA ARG A 157 3.05 -20.63 1.31
C ARG A 157 4.01 -20.75 0.13
N GLU A 158 3.50 -20.76 -1.10
CA GLU A 158 4.32 -20.78 -2.32
C GLU A 158 5.17 -19.50 -2.49
N THR A 159 4.75 -18.35 -1.94
CA THR A 159 5.57 -17.13 -2.07
C THR A 159 6.90 -17.24 -1.33
N LEU A 160 6.94 -17.94 -0.19
CA LEU A 160 8.13 -18.10 0.65
C LEU A 160 9.33 -18.68 -0.11
N LYS A 161 9.07 -19.65 -1.00
CA LYS A 161 10.08 -20.27 -1.89
C LYS A 161 10.87 -19.26 -2.73
N TYR A 162 10.26 -18.11 -3.03
CA TYR A 162 10.80 -17.10 -3.93
C TYR A 162 11.25 -15.81 -3.22
N LEU A 163 11.31 -15.83 -1.89
CA LEU A 163 11.91 -14.78 -1.06
C LEU A 163 13.33 -15.20 -0.64
N ASP A 164 14.30 -14.29 -0.67
CA ASP A 164 15.68 -14.60 -0.24
C ASP A 164 16.03 -14.08 1.16
N ALA A 165 15.34 -13.04 1.62
CA ALA A 165 15.58 -12.45 2.94
C ALA A 165 14.33 -11.86 3.58
N VAL A 166 14.34 -11.85 4.91
CA VAL A 166 13.51 -11.00 5.76
C VAL A 166 14.39 -9.90 6.34
N ILE A 167 13.87 -8.69 6.43
CA ILE A 167 14.62 -7.49 6.79
C ILE A 167 13.82 -6.74 7.87
N PRO A 168 14.38 -6.55 9.08
CA PRO A 168 13.79 -5.66 10.08
C PRO A 168 13.52 -4.29 9.47
N PHE A 169 12.35 -3.70 9.72
CA PHE A 169 11.96 -2.45 9.08
C PHE A 169 11.08 -1.56 9.97
N LEU A 170 11.54 -0.35 10.26
CA LEU A 170 10.74 0.70 10.88
C LEU A 170 10.21 1.61 9.77
N GLU A 171 8.89 1.60 9.49
CA GLU A 171 8.32 2.56 8.56
C GLU A 171 8.11 3.92 9.26
N LEU A 172 8.53 4.98 8.59
CA LEU A 172 8.37 6.36 9.01
C LEU A 172 7.47 7.05 7.98
N ALA A 173 6.16 6.90 8.16
CA ALA A 173 5.14 7.41 7.24
C ALA A 173 4.81 8.90 7.47
N ASP A 174 4.26 9.54 6.45
CA ASP A 174 3.74 10.91 6.49
C ASP A 174 2.32 10.93 5.96
N LEU A 175 1.37 11.39 6.76
CA LEU A 175 -0.03 11.43 6.37
C LEU A 175 -0.37 12.63 5.46
N VAL A 176 0.58 13.55 5.24
CA VAL A 176 0.56 14.71 4.32
C VAL A 176 -0.55 15.75 4.54
N TYR A 177 -1.81 15.33 4.68
CA TYR A 177 -2.97 16.16 4.98
C TYR A 177 -2.99 16.63 6.45
N SER A 178 -3.57 17.81 6.67
CA SER A 178 -3.77 18.39 8.01
C SER A 178 -4.51 17.45 8.97
N GLN A 179 -4.32 17.67 10.27
CA GLN A 179 -5.03 16.94 11.32
C GLN A 179 -6.54 17.23 11.32
N ASP A 180 -6.94 18.42 10.86
CA ASP A 180 -8.34 18.85 10.77
C ASP A 180 -9.11 18.15 9.64
N LEU A 181 -8.40 17.49 8.71
CA LEU A 181 -8.99 16.75 7.61
C LEU A 181 -9.13 15.27 7.93
N LYS A 182 -10.33 14.73 7.68
CA LYS A 182 -10.56 13.28 7.70
C LYS A 182 -9.90 12.64 6.49
N LEU A 183 -8.77 11.96 6.73
CA LEU A 183 -8.11 11.13 5.72
C LEU A 183 -8.92 9.85 5.47
N ASP A 184 -9.35 9.63 4.23
CA ASP A 184 -10.01 8.40 3.77
C ASP A 184 -9.07 7.54 2.91
N ALA A 185 -9.55 6.37 2.46
CA ALA A 185 -8.74 5.44 1.68
C ALA A 185 -8.31 6.00 0.31
N PRO A 186 -9.18 6.64 -0.49
CA PRO A 186 -8.77 7.36 -1.70
C PRO A 186 -7.70 8.44 -1.47
N ALA A 187 -7.86 9.30 -0.45
CA ALA A 187 -6.89 10.34 -0.15
C ALA A 187 -5.54 9.75 0.32
N LEU A 188 -5.56 8.71 1.17
CA LEU A 188 -4.36 7.97 1.58
C LEU A 188 -3.66 7.29 0.39
N LEU A 189 -4.42 6.69 -0.52
CA LEU A 189 -3.86 6.07 -1.74
C LEU A 189 -3.18 7.10 -2.65
N ALA A 190 -3.78 8.27 -2.82
CA ALA A 190 -3.25 9.36 -3.66
C ALA A 190 -1.85 9.82 -3.21
N ILE A 191 -1.60 9.90 -1.90
CA ILE A 191 -0.29 10.26 -1.30
C ILE A 191 0.65 9.07 -1.13
N ASN A 192 0.59 8.08 -2.03
CA ASN A 192 1.41 6.89 -2.01
C ASN A 192 1.29 6.05 -0.71
N VAL A 193 0.10 6.01 -0.11
CA VAL A 193 -0.17 5.31 1.17
C VAL A 193 0.77 5.80 2.29
N GLY A 194 1.10 7.10 2.26
CA GLY A 194 1.93 7.78 3.26
C GLY A 194 3.43 7.42 3.26
N ALA A 195 3.93 6.68 2.26
CA ALA A 195 5.34 6.30 2.21
C ALA A 195 6.26 7.54 2.16
N ARG A 196 7.18 7.65 3.14
CA ARG A 196 8.02 8.86 3.33
C ARG A 196 9.47 8.52 3.62
N ALA A 197 9.74 7.74 4.65
CA ALA A 197 11.05 7.19 4.96
C ALA A 197 10.90 5.82 5.65
N GLY A 198 12.02 5.13 5.87
CA GLY A 198 12.05 3.96 6.72
C GLY A 198 13.46 3.47 6.99
N ILE A 199 13.61 2.66 8.03
CA ILE A 199 14.89 2.24 8.60
C ILE A 199 15.04 0.74 8.42
N LEU A 200 16.02 0.30 7.65
CA LEU A 200 16.34 -1.09 7.38
C LEU A 200 17.31 -1.66 8.42
N GLY A 201 17.09 -2.91 8.80
CA GLY A 201 18.12 -3.76 9.41
C GLY A 201 18.91 -4.55 8.38
N ASN A 202 19.86 -5.35 8.87
CA ASN A 202 20.57 -6.31 8.02
C ASN A 202 19.60 -7.38 7.46
N PRO A 203 19.72 -7.78 6.18
CA PRO A 203 18.92 -8.87 5.63
C PRO A 203 19.27 -10.22 6.28
N ILE A 204 18.27 -10.91 6.80
CA ILE A 204 18.37 -12.25 7.39
C ILE A 204 17.92 -13.26 6.33
N PRO A 205 18.75 -14.25 5.93
CA PRO A 205 18.39 -15.22 4.89
C PRO A 205 17.14 -16.03 5.22
N LEU A 206 16.18 -16.06 4.31
CA LEU A 206 15.01 -16.95 4.39
C LEU A 206 15.32 -18.31 3.77
N ALA A 207 14.64 -19.35 4.25
CA ALA A 207 14.60 -20.66 3.62
C ALA A 207 13.17 -21.17 3.53
N ASP A 208 12.90 -22.00 2.53
CA ASP A 208 11.59 -22.59 2.25
C ASP A 208 11.26 -23.72 3.26
N THR A 209 10.94 -23.35 4.50
CA THR A 209 10.64 -24.29 5.59
C THR A 209 9.44 -23.82 6.42
N ASP A 210 8.74 -24.77 7.02
CA ASP A 210 7.58 -24.49 7.87
C ASP A 210 7.97 -23.82 9.20
N GLU A 211 9.22 -24.02 9.63
CA GLU A 211 9.83 -23.26 10.74
C GLU A 211 9.95 -21.77 10.40
N TRP A 212 10.34 -21.42 9.16
CA TRP A 212 10.39 -20.03 8.71
C TRP A 212 9.01 -19.40 8.56
N GLU A 213 8.03 -20.13 8.03
CA GLU A 213 6.64 -19.65 8.03
C GLU A 213 6.13 -19.42 9.47
N SER A 214 6.42 -20.35 10.39
CA SER A 214 6.05 -20.22 11.80
C SER A 214 6.69 -18.99 12.45
N ARG A 215 7.99 -18.73 12.21
CA ARG A 215 8.66 -17.50 12.67
C ARG A 215 8.02 -16.24 12.11
N LEU A 216 7.81 -16.19 10.79
CA LEU A 216 7.19 -15.03 10.14
C LEU A 216 5.77 -14.77 10.66
N LYS A 217 4.99 -15.81 10.97
CA LYS A 217 3.63 -15.67 11.51
C LYS A 217 3.59 -15.26 12.98
N ASN A 218 4.56 -15.71 13.80
CA ASN A 218 4.51 -15.59 15.25
C ASN A 218 5.47 -14.55 15.84
N LEU A 219 6.27 -13.87 15.01
CA LEU A 219 7.13 -12.73 15.38
C LEU A 219 6.37 -11.70 16.22
N ASN A 220 6.93 -11.33 17.38
CA ASN A 220 6.53 -10.16 18.15
C ASN A 220 7.46 -8.98 17.82
N LEU A 221 6.90 -7.77 17.72
CA LEU A 221 7.64 -6.54 17.51
C LEU A 221 7.32 -5.54 18.61
N GLU A 222 8.35 -5.04 19.28
CA GLU A 222 8.25 -3.99 20.29
C GLU A 222 9.00 -2.74 19.83
N ILE A 223 8.39 -1.57 19.99
CA ILE A 223 9.03 -0.28 19.79
C ILE A 223 9.31 0.34 21.16
N LEU A 224 10.56 0.72 21.39
CA LEU A 224 11.05 1.20 22.69
C LEU A 224 11.70 2.58 22.55
N ASP A 225 11.68 3.34 23.65
CA ASP A 225 12.49 4.56 23.79
C ASP A 225 13.95 4.28 24.20
N GLU A 226 14.75 5.34 24.30
CA GLU A 226 16.15 5.27 24.76
C GLU A 226 16.34 4.65 26.15
N THR A 227 15.30 4.64 27.00
CA THR A 227 15.35 4.03 28.34
C THR A 227 15.02 2.53 28.34
N GLY A 228 14.48 2.01 27.22
CA GLY A 228 13.99 0.63 27.14
C GLY A 228 12.57 0.45 27.63
N LYS A 229 11.79 1.52 27.73
CA LYS A 229 10.35 1.42 27.94
C LYS A 229 9.67 1.14 26.60
N VAL A 230 8.84 0.09 26.57
CA VAL A 230 7.97 -0.21 25.42
C VAL A 230 6.94 0.90 25.26
N LEU A 231 6.90 1.50 24.07
CA LEU A 231 5.95 2.54 23.66
C LEU A 231 4.71 1.93 23.01
N VAL A 232 4.93 0.99 22.09
CA VAL A 232 3.92 0.19 21.39
C VAL A 232 4.50 -1.19 21.07
N SER A 233 3.64 -2.20 20.97
CA SER A 233 4.03 -3.54 20.53
C SER A 233 2.94 -4.16 19.67
N GLY A 234 3.23 -5.32 19.06
CA GLY A 234 2.31 -6.08 18.24
C GLY A 234 2.87 -7.43 17.81
N ASN A 235 2.04 -8.24 17.16
CA ASN A 235 2.40 -9.54 16.63
C ASN A 235 2.12 -9.59 15.13
N SER A 236 3.06 -10.16 14.37
CA SER A 236 3.03 -10.27 12.91
C SER A 236 1.82 -11.00 12.32
N SER A 237 1.14 -11.86 13.09
CA SER A 237 -0.15 -12.44 12.69
C SER A 237 -1.27 -11.41 12.49
N SER A 238 -1.11 -10.17 12.96
CA SER A 238 -2.02 -9.06 12.64
C SER A 238 -2.04 -8.71 11.14
N LEU A 239 -0.97 -9.04 10.41
CA LEU A 239 -0.82 -8.83 8.97
C LEU A 239 -1.60 -9.88 8.18
N LEU A 240 -2.89 -9.64 7.97
CA LEU A 240 -3.83 -10.54 7.29
C LEU A 240 -3.82 -12.00 7.85
N GLY A 241 -3.47 -12.22 9.12
CA GLY A 241 -3.37 -13.55 9.75
C GLY A 241 -2.01 -14.25 9.61
N ASN A 242 -1.18 -13.85 8.62
CA ASN A 242 0.15 -14.35 8.33
C ASN A 242 0.80 -13.39 7.30
N PRO A 243 2.02 -12.86 7.52
CA PRO A 243 2.63 -11.90 6.59
C PRO A 243 2.77 -12.40 5.14
N LEU A 244 2.86 -13.71 4.89
CA LEU A 244 2.85 -14.28 3.54
C LEU A 244 1.54 -14.01 2.77
N ASN A 245 0.42 -13.78 3.46
CA ASN A 245 -0.83 -13.33 2.84
C ASN A 245 -0.67 -11.93 2.24
N VAL A 246 0.11 -11.06 2.88
CA VAL A 246 0.42 -9.72 2.36
C VAL A 246 1.36 -9.82 1.15
N VAL A 247 2.36 -10.70 1.18
CA VAL A 247 3.25 -10.96 0.01
C VAL A 247 2.43 -11.37 -1.22
N LEU A 248 1.55 -12.37 -1.07
CA LEU A 248 0.67 -12.82 -2.15
C LEU A 248 -0.27 -11.69 -2.61
N TRP A 249 -0.80 -10.89 -1.68
CA TRP A 249 -1.66 -9.75 -2.00
C TRP A 249 -0.93 -8.68 -2.81
N ILE A 250 0.31 -8.28 -2.43
CA ILE A 250 1.11 -7.32 -3.19
C ILE A 250 1.35 -7.86 -4.60
N LYS A 251 1.80 -9.12 -4.74
CA LYS A 251 2.03 -9.81 -6.02
C LYS A 251 0.78 -9.80 -6.91
N ASN A 252 -0.38 -10.17 -6.36
CA ASN A 252 -1.65 -10.19 -7.10
C ASN A 252 -2.11 -8.77 -7.49
N SER A 253 -1.94 -7.78 -6.61
CA SER A 253 -2.30 -6.39 -6.88
C SER A 253 -1.45 -5.75 -8.00
N LEU A 254 -0.20 -6.20 -8.17
CA LEU A 254 0.68 -5.78 -9.26
C LEU A 254 0.27 -6.45 -10.57
N GLN A 255 0.00 -7.75 -10.53
CA GLN A 255 -0.49 -8.52 -11.67
C GLN A 255 -1.79 -7.94 -12.24
N ALA A 256 -2.73 -7.51 -11.38
CA ALA A 256 -3.97 -6.83 -11.76
C ALA A 256 -3.76 -5.46 -12.45
N GLU A 257 -2.56 -4.89 -12.40
CA GLU A 257 -2.17 -3.67 -13.10
C GLU A 257 -1.16 -3.92 -14.25
N GLY A 258 -1.00 -5.18 -14.67
CA GLY A 258 -0.06 -5.57 -15.72
C GLY A 258 1.42 -5.46 -15.30
N LYS A 259 1.70 -5.37 -13.99
CA LYS A 259 3.06 -5.30 -13.42
C LYS A 259 3.45 -6.66 -12.83
N GLN A 260 4.75 -6.85 -12.66
CA GLN A 260 5.33 -8.05 -12.05
C GLN A 260 6.40 -7.65 -11.05
N LEU A 261 6.59 -8.48 -10.03
CA LEU A 261 7.72 -8.39 -9.10
C LEU A 261 9.01 -8.85 -9.77
N LYS A 262 10.13 -8.22 -9.42
CA LYS A 262 11.47 -8.55 -9.89
C LYS A 262 12.32 -9.08 -8.73
N LYS A 263 13.38 -9.83 -9.04
CA LYS A 263 14.42 -10.14 -8.06
C LYS A 263 15.01 -8.83 -7.52
N GLY A 264 15.10 -8.72 -6.20
CA GLY A 264 15.56 -7.54 -5.47
C GLY A 264 14.44 -6.62 -4.97
N ASP A 265 13.20 -6.75 -5.47
CA ASP A 265 12.08 -5.92 -4.99
C ASP A 265 11.86 -6.13 -3.49
N LEU A 266 11.74 -5.03 -2.76
CA LEU A 266 11.46 -5.00 -1.32
C LEU A 266 9.95 -4.90 -1.06
N LEU A 267 9.42 -5.74 -0.17
CA LEU A 267 7.99 -5.80 0.16
C LEU A 267 7.78 -5.47 1.63
N SER A 268 7.35 -4.24 1.94
CA SER A 268 6.89 -3.85 3.28
C SER A 268 5.47 -4.38 3.49
N LEU A 269 5.25 -5.03 4.64
CA LEU A 269 4.06 -5.84 4.89
C LEU A 269 3.01 -5.11 5.76
N GLY A 270 3.36 -3.92 6.26
CA GLY A 270 2.52 -2.97 6.97
C GLY A 270 2.63 -3.07 8.49
N SER A 271 2.02 -2.11 9.19
CA SER A 271 2.06 -1.98 10.65
C SER A 271 1.73 -3.28 11.40
N ILE A 272 2.74 -3.86 12.05
CA ILE A 272 2.62 -4.91 13.06
C ILE A 272 2.16 -4.30 14.39
N THR A 273 2.63 -3.10 14.72
CA THR A 273 2.34 -2.39 15.97
C THR A 273 1.21 -1.36 15.80
N ASN A 274 0.83 -0.67 16.87
CA ASN A 274 0.18 0.64 16.75
C ASN A 274 1.19 1.71 16.30
N PHE A 275 0.71 2.85 15.81
CA PHE A 275 1.55 4.01 15.50
C PHE A 275 2.14 4.63 16.77
N PHE A 276 3.38 5.09 16.69
CA PHE A 276 4.03 5.92 17.71
C PHE A 276 4.30 7.34 17.20
N THR A 277 4.35 8.29 18.13
CA THR A 277 4.66 9.70 17.84
C THR A 277 6.16 9.91 17.92
N VAL A 278 6.73 10.50 16.87
CA VAL A 278 8.15 10.89 16.82
C VAL A 278 8.37 12.23 17.53
N LYS A 279 9.48 12.36 18.26
CA LYS A 279 9.88 13.58 18.99
C LYS A 279 11.33 13.93 18.70
N SER A 280 11.64 15.23 18.68
CA SER A 280 13.02 15.73 18.61
C SER A 280 13.86 15.24 19.80
N ASN A 281 15.14 14.98 19.54
CA ASN A 281 16.13 14.50 20.51
C ASN A 281 15.78 13.18 21.21
N THR A 282 15.11 12.26 20.52
CA THR A 282 14.81 10.90 21.03
C THR A 282 15.49 9.82 20.20
N THR A 283 15.70 8.64 20.79
CA THR A 283 16.11 7.45 20.02
C THR A 283 15.00 6.41 20.10
N ILE A 284 14.54 5.94 18.94
CA ILE A 284 13.56 4.87 18.87
C ILE A 284 14.28 3.58 18.46
N ARG A 285 13.97 2.49 19.18
CA ARG A 285 14.48 1.15 18.92
C ARG A 285 13.32 0.22 18.59
N ALA A 286 13.55 -0.75 17.71
CA ALA A 286 12.57 -1.73 17.30
C ALA A 286 13.16 -3.14 17.48
N GLN A 287 12.54 -3.94 18.37
CA GLN A 287 13.01 -5.27 18.76
C GLN A 287 12.11 -6.37 18.18
N TYR A 288 12.72 -7.24 17.39
CA TYR A 288 12.11 -8.32 16.64
C TYR A 288 12.33 -9.66 17.37
N ILE A 289 11.35 -10.04 18.18
CA ILE A 289 11.43 -11.17 19.12
C ILE A 289 10.87 -12.42 18.44
N GLY A 290 11.72 -13.45 18.28
CA GLY A 290 11.39 -14.69 17.57
C GLY A 290 11.65 -14.66 16.06
N LEU A 291 12.26 -13.60 15.52
CA LEU A 291 12.70 -13.53 14.12
C LEU A 291 13.86 -14.50 13.82
N THR A 292 14.68 -14.77 14.83
CA THR A 292 15.72 -15.82 14.83
C THR A 292 15.49 -16.76 16.01
N PRO A 293 16.12 -17.96 16.05
CA PRO A 293 15.96 -18.89 17.17
C PRO A 293 16.51 -18.39 18.52
N ASN A 294 17.59 -17.58 18.50
CA ASN A 294 18.47 -17.40 19.66
C ASN A 294 18.70 -15.93 20.07
N GLU A 295 18.33 -14.97 19.22
CA GLU A 295 18.60 -13.55 19.46
C GLU A 295 17.41 -12.66 19.06
N THR A 296 17.14 -11.66 19.91
CA THR A 296 16.29 -10.53 19.53
C THR A 296 17.06 -9.66 18.55
N VAL A 297 16.52 -9.48 17.34
CA VAL A 297 17.13 -8.57 16.36
C VAL A 297 16.65 -7.15 16.66
N GLU A 298 17.56 -6.19 16.74
CA GLU A 298 17.24 -4.79 17.00
C GLU A 298 17.69 -3.88 15.86
N ILE A 299 16.86 -2.89 15.52
CA ILE A 299 17.25 -1.72 14.73
C ILE A 299 16.89 -0.44 15.49
N PHE A 300 17.52 0.68 15.14
CA PHE A 300 17.27 1.95 15.81
C PHE A 300 17.44 3.16 14.88
N VAL A 301 16.85 4.28 15.29
CA VAL A 301 16.95 5.58 14.62
C VAL A 301 16.97 6.70 15.66
N LYS A 302 17.80 7.71 15.40
CA LYS A 302 17.85 8.93 16.22
C LYS A 302 17.08 10.05 15.52
N PHE A 303 16.23 10.73 16.27
CA PHE A 303 15.49 11.90 15.80
C PHE A 303 16.07 13.20 16.36
N GLU A 304 16.24 14.21 15.50
CA GLU A 304 16.69 15.57 15.85
C GLU A 304 15.59 16.61 15.63
#